data_AF-A0A938MR42-F1
#
_entry.id   AF-A0A938MR42-F1
#
_cell.length_a   1.000
_cell.length_b   1.000
_cell.length_c   1.000
_cell.angle_alpha   90.00
_cell.angle_beta   90.00
_cell.angle_gamma   90.00
#
_symmetry.space_group_name_H-M   'P 1'
#
loop_
_entity.id
_entity.type
_entity.pdbx_description
1 polymer ?
#
loop_
_entity_poly.entity_id
_entity_poly.type
_entity_poly.pdbx_seq_one_letter_code
_entity_poly.pdbx_strand_id
1 'polypeptide(L)'
;MTEQIRQAMEAQRGEPVRIVDEQTRRVYYVISAEQFEAVRAVLSDEEFQPRELYPLIAKTAAEAGWNSPAMDVYDAYDEHRPQD
;
A
#
# COMPACT_ATOMS: atom_id res chain seq x y z
N MET A 1 -10.78 -26.08 -10.57
CA MET A 1 -9.40 -26.06 -11.12
C MET A 1 -9.28 -27.22 -12.09
N THR A 2 -8.88 -26.99 -13.34
CA THR A 2 -8.69 -28.08 -14.30
C THR A 2 -7.33 -28.75 -14.08
N GLU A 3 -7.23 -30.03 -14.41
CA GLU A 3 -6.02 -30.83 -14.24
C GLU A 3 -4.81 -30.26 -15.02
N GLN A 4 -5.08 -29.66 -16.18
CA GLN A 4 -4.05 -28.98 -17.00
C GLN A 4 -3.43 -27.78 -16.29
N ILE A 5 -4.23 -27.00 -15.56
CA ILE A 5 -3.74 -25.85 -14.78
C ILE A 5 -2.91 -26.34 -13.58
N ARG A 6 -3.34 -27.44 -12.94
CA ARG A 6 -2.58 -28.06 -11.85
C ARG A 6 -1.18 -28.49 -12.30
N GLN A 7 -1.10 -29.20 -13.42
CA GLN A 7 0.18 -29.65 -13.99
C GLN A 7 1.07 -28.47 -14.42
N ALA A 8 0.48 -27.43 -15.02
CA ALA A 8 1.23 -26.23 -15.39
C ALA A 8 1.79 -25.48 -14.17
N MET A 9 1.05 -25.42 -13.06
CA MET A 9 1.52 -24.83 -11.80
C MET A 9 2.63 -25.65 -11.14
N GLU A 10 2.61 -26.97 -11.26
CA GLU A 10 3.69 -27.84 -10.75
C GLU A 10 4.97 -27.74 -11.59
N ALA A 11 4.83 -27.53 -12.90
CA ALA A 11 5.96 -27.36 -13.81
C ALA A 11 6.62 -25.98 -13.67
N GLN A 12 5.84 -24.93 -13.41
CA GLN A 12 6.31 -23.56 -13.24
C GLN A 12 6.57 -23.29 -11.76
N ARG A 13 7.83 -23.45 -11.32
CA ARG A 13 8.26 -23.30 -9.92
C ARG A 13 8.12 -21.85 -9.41
N GLY A 14 6.88 -21.44 -9.10
CA GLY A 14 6.56 -20.12 -8.55
C GLY A 14 6.32 -19.02 -9.60
N GLU A 15 6.38 -19.35 -10.89
CA GLU A 15 6.02 -18.41 -11.95
C GLU A 15 4.52 -18.44 -12.27
N PRO A 16 3.89 -17.29 -12.57
CA PRO A 16 2.50 -17.21 -12.97
C PRO A 16 2.19 -18.03 -14.24
N VAL A 17 1.18 -18.91 -14.17
CA VAL A 17 0.75 -19.68 -15.35
C VAL A 17 -0.02 -18.78 -16.30
N ARG A 18 0.51 -18.60 -17.50
CA ARG A 18 -0.12 -17.82 -18.57
C ARG A 18 -1.14 -18.65 -19.34
N ILE A 19 -2.37 -18.15 -19.43
CA ILE A 19 -3.49 -18.74 -20.17
C ILE A 19 -3.92 -17.75 -21.26
N VAL A 20 -4.06 -18.23 -22.49
CA VAL A 20 -4.60 -17.43 -23.60
C VAL A 20 -5.99 -17.95 -23.93
N ASP A 21 -6.99 -17.08 -23.85
CA ASP A 21 -8.31 -17.36 -24.38
C ASP A 21 -8.28 -17.11 -25.89
N GLU A 22 -8.34 -18.18 -26.68
CA GLU A 22 -8.27 -18.10 -28.15
C GLU A 22 -9.49 -17.41 -28.77
N GLN A 23 -10.65 -17.42 -28.10
CA GLN A 23 -11.87 -16.79 -28.62
C GLN A 23 -11.83 -15.28 -28.45
N THR A 24 -11.39 -14.81 -27.29
CA THR A 24 -11.34 -13.37 -26.98
C THR A 24 -9.97 -12.74 -27.20
N ARG A 25 -8.94 -13.55 -27.46
CA ARG A 25 -7.51 -13.19 -27.50
C ARG A 25 -7.02 -12.52 -26.20
N ARG A 26 -7.74 -12.71 -25.10
CA ARG A 26 -7.35 -12.19 -23.79
C ARG A 26 -6.32 -13.11 -23.15
N VAL A 27 -5.40 -12.50 -22.42
CA VAL A 27 -4.36 -13.22 -21.68
C VAL A 27 -4.70 -13.12 -20.20
N TYR A 28 -4.79 -14.27 -19.55
CA TYR A 28 -5.01 -14.41 -18.12
C TYR A 28 -3.76 -15.00 -17.48
N TYR A 29 -3.50 -14.62 -16.23
CA TYR A 29 -2.44 -15.21 -15.43
C TYR A 29 -3.05 -15.84 -14.19
N VAL A 30 -2.66 -17.09 -13.90
CA VAL A 30 -3.01 -17.76 -12.65
C VAL A 30 -1.83 -17.58 -11.69
N ILE A 31 -2.12 -16.97 -10.55
CA ILE A 31 -1.17 -16.67 -9.48
C ILE A 31 -1.69 -17.20 -8.15
N SER A 32 -0.82 -17.33 -7.15
CA SER A 32 -1.25 -17.69 -5.80
C SER A 32 -2.09 -16.58 -5.18
N ALA A 33 -2.89 -16.92 -4.15
CA ALA A 33 -3.63 -15.92 -3.40
C ALA A 33 -2.70 -14.87 -2.77
N GLU A 34 -1.54 -15.29 -2.24
CA GLU A 34 -0.52 -14.39 -1.71
C GLU A 34 -0.01 -13.38 -2.76
N GLN A 35 0.31 -13.86 -3.96
CA GLN A 35 0.72 -12.99 -5.08
C GLN A 35 -0.42 -12.04 -5.50
N PHE A 36 -1.66 -12.53 -5.53
CA PHE A 36 -2.81 -11.69 -5.84
C PHE A 36 -3.00 -10.58 -4.81
N GLU A 37 -2.92 -10.88 -3.51
CA GLU A 37 -3.03 -9.88 -2.46
C GLU A 37 -1.91 -8.82 -2.55
N ALA A 38 -0.67 -9.24 -2.83
CA ALA A 38 0.44 -8.32 -3.04
C ALA A 38 0.22 -7.39 -4.25
N VAL A 39 -0.25 -7.93 -5.38
CA VAL A 39 -0.58 -7.15 -6.57
C VAL A 39 -1.80 -6.26 -6.31
N ARG A 40 -2.82 -6.76 -5.61
CA ARG A 40 -4.00 -5.97 -5.25
C ARG A 40 -3.61 -4.79 -4.37
N ALA A 41 -2.74 -4.97 -3.38
CA ALA A 41 -2.27 -3.86 -2.54
C ALA A 41 -1.57 -2.75 -3.34
N VAL A 42 -0.90 -3.08 -4.44
CA VAL A 42 -0.23 -2.10 -5.32
C VAL A 42 -1.21 -1.45 -6.29
N LEU A 43 -2.18 -2.21 -6.82
CA LEU A 43 -3.16 -1.74 -7.80
C LEU A 43 -4.38 -1.06 -7.18
N SER A 44 -4.66 -1.36 -5.91
CA SER A 44 -5.60 -0.62 -5.12
C SER A 44 -5.03 0.78 -4.96
N ASP A 45 -5.53 1.71 -5.78
CA ASP A 45 -5.57 3.14 -5.48
C ASP A 45 -6.47 3.36 -4.25
N GLU A 46 -6.21 2.67 -3.13
CA GLU A 46 -6.56 3.23 -1.84
C GLU A 46 -5.74 4.51 -1.76
N GLU A 47 -6.35 5.61 -2.21
CA GLU A 47 -5.79 6.95 -2.07
C GLU A 47 -5.31 7.03 -0.65
N PHE A 48 -3.99 7.05 -0.48
CA PHE A 48 -3.37 7.20 0.81
C PHE A 48 -4.06 8.38 1.50
N GLN A 49 -4.88 8.09 2.52
CA GLN A 49 -5.62 9.11 3.25
C GLN A 49 -4.68 9.60 4.35
N PRO A 50 -4.04 10.79 4.22
CA PRO A 50 -3.04 11.21 5.20
C PRO A 50 -3.64 11.34 6.61
N ARG A 51 -4.97 11.53 6.68
CA ARG A 51 -5.76 11.59 7.91
C ARG A 51 -5.71 10.30 8.72
N GLU A 52 -5.56 9.14 8.09
CA GLU A 52 -5.46 7.86 8.78
C GLU A 52 -4.17 7.74 9.60
N LEU A 53 -3.12 8.48 9.22
CA LEU A 53 -1.86 8.52 9.97
C LEU A 53 -1.85 9.54 11.12
N TYR A 54 -2.81 10.47 11.19
CA TYR A 54 -2.80 11.51 12.23
C TYR A 54 -2.71 10.98 13.66
N PRO A 55 -3.41 9.90 14.05
CA PRO A 55 -3.25 9.34 15.39
C PRO A 55 -1.83 8.84 15.66
N LEU A 56 -1.19 8.21 14.67
CA LEU A 56 0.17 7.70 14.80
C LEU A 56 1.18 8.84 14.86
N ILE A 57 1.05 9.84 13.98
CA ILE A 57 1.91 11.02 13.94
C ILE A 57 1.80 11.79 15.26
N ALA A 58 0.58 12.03 15.77
CA ALA A 58 0.37 12.72 17.04
C ALA A 58 1.01 11.97 18.21
N LYS A 59 0.87 10.63 18.25
CA LYS A 59 1.50 9.80 19.28
C LYS A 59 3.03 9.91 19.23
N THR A 60 3.64 9.75 18.05
CA THR A 60 5.10 9.82 17.89
C THR A 60 5.64 11.21 18.18
N ALA A 61 4.92 12.27 17.78
CA ALA A 61 5.28 13.65 18.11
C ALA A 61 5.24 13.87 19.64
N ALA A 62 4.19 13.40 20.31
CA ALA A 62 4.10 13.48 21.78
C ALA A 62 5.26 12.74 22.46
N GLU A 63 5.59 11.53 22.02
CA GLU A 63 6.75 10.75 22.53
C GLU A 63 8.09 11.46 22.26
N ALA A 64 8.21 12.19 21.15
CA ALA A 64 9.36 13.03 20.83
C ALA A 64 9.36 14.38 21.59
N GLY A 65 8.39 14.61 22.49
CA GLY A 65 8.33 15.78 23.35
C GLY A 65 7.67 17.00 22.73
N TRP A 66 6.98 16.87 21.60
CA TRP A 66 6.29 18.00 20.95
C TRP A 66 5.12 18.56 21.76
N ASN A 67 4.59 17.80 22.71
CA ASN A 67 3.56 18.27 23.66
C ASN A 67 4.17 18.93 24.93
N SER A 68 5.48 19.18 24.95
CA SER A 68 6.12 19.82 26.11
C SER A 68 5.83 21.34 26.09
N PRO A 69 5.67 22.00 27.26
CA PRO A 69 5.42 23.45 27.33
C PRO A 69 6.46 24.33 26.62
N ALA A 70 7.68 23.82 26.42
CA ALA A 70 8.73 24.51 25.68
C ALA A 70 8.47 24.55 24.16
N MET A 71 7.61 23.67 23.66
CA MET A 71 7.25 23.56 22.24
C MET A 71 6.00 24.38 21.89
N ASP A 72 5.20 24.81 22.88
CA ASP A 72 4.01 25.66 22.70
C ASP A 72 4.30 26.97 21.94
N VAL A 73 5.56 27.44 21.96
CA VAL A 73 6.02 28.60 21.18
C VAL A 73 5.84 28.42 19.67
N TYR A 74 5.75 27.18 19.19
CA TYR A 74 5.56 26.85 17.78
C TYR A 74 4.09 26.80 17.36
N ASP A 75 3.14 26.69 18.29
CA ASP A 75 1.71 26.59 17.99
C ASP A 75 1.15 27.88 17.36
N ALA A 76 1.74 29.03 17.71
CA ALA A 76 1.41 30.35 17.18
C ALA A 76 2.55 30.96 16.32
N TYR A 77 3.48 30.13 15.84
CA TYR A 77 4.66 30.62 15.11
C TYR A 77 4.29 31.48 13.89
N ASP A 78 3.25 31.09 13.14
CA ASP A 78 2.80 31.83 11.97
C ASP A 78 2.20 33.20 12.33
N GLU A 79 1.61 33.36 13.50
CA GLU A 79 1.10 34.64 14.01
C GLU A 79 2.23 35.59 14.43
N HIS A 80 3.40 35.03 14.74
CA HIS A 80 4.58 35.76 15.20
C HIS A 80 5.72 35.79 14.17
N ARG A 81 5.46 35.33 12.95
CA ARG A 81 6.49 35.27 11.91
C ARG A 81 6.96 36.69 11.59
N PRO A 82 8.28 36.97 11.63
CA PRO A 82 8.80 38.27 11.22
C PRO A 82 8.36 38.56 9.79
N GLN A 83 7.75 39.73 9.57
CA GLN A 83 7.49 40.22 8.22
C GLN A 83 8.76 40.92 7.72
N ASP A 84 9.43 40.30 6.75
CA ASP A 84 10.49 40.94 5.96
C ASP A 84 9.89 41.90 4.92
#